data_AF-A0A944CIN9-F1
#
_entry.id   AF-A0A944CIN9-F1
#
_cell.length_a   1.000
_cell.length_b   1.000
_cell.length_c   1.000
_cell.angle_alpha   90.00
_cell.angle_beta   90.00
_cell.angle_gamma   90.00
#
_symmetry.space_group_name_H-M   'P 1'
#
loop_
_entity.id
_entity.type
_entity.pdbx_description
1 polymer ?
#
loop_
_entity_poly.entity_id
_entity_poly.type
_entity_poly.pdbx_seq_one_letter_code
_entity_poly.pdbx_strand_id
1 'polypeptide(L)' 'METKQVTSFVLRFQLADIEMDSGRKYWRVKVTHVQEEKEAVFDSVESAMEFIKEIVGES' A
#
# COMPACT_ATOMS: atom_id res chain seq x y z
N MET A 1 -10.87 -16.16 -20.55
CA MET A 1 -9.93 -15.84 -19.46
C MET A 1 -10.71 -15.95 -18.17
N GLU A 2 -10.31 -16.80 -17.24
CA GLU A 2 -10.94 -16.82 -15.92
C GLU A 2 -10.70 -15.46 -15.27
N THR A 3 -11.78 -14.74 -14.97
CA THR A 3 -11.71 -13.56 -14.11
C THR A 3 -11.18 -14.05 -12.76
N LYS A 4 -9.97 -13.63 -12.38
CA LYS A 4 -9.45 -13.87 -11.04
C LYS A 4 -10.45 -13.24 -10.06
N GLN A 5 -11.27 -14.07 -9.41
CA GLN A 5 -12.32 -13.61 -8.50
C GLN A 5 -11.75 -12.99 -7.22
N VAL A 6 -10.47 -13.24 -6.94
CA VAL A 6 -9.77 -12.76 -5.75
C VAL A 6 -8.41 -12.20 -6.14
N THR A 7 -8.13 -10.99 -5.67
CA THR A 7 -6.77 -10.43 -5.58
C THR A 7 -6.44 -10.17 -4.11
N SER A 8 -5.17 -10.26 -3.75
CA SER A 8 -4.73 -10.21 -2.36
C SER A 8 -3.49 -9.33 -2.23
N PHE A 9 -3.49 -8.50 -1.21
CA PHE A 9 -2.41 -7.59 -0.90
C PHE A 9 -1.95 -7.80 0.53
N VAL A 10 -0.63 -7.73 0.75
CA VAL A 10 -0.05 -7.60 2.08
C VAL A 10 0.41 -6.16 2.24
N LEU A 11 -0.15 -5.47 3.23
CA LEU A 11 0.26 -4.12 3.59
C LEU A 11 1.12 -4.18 4.85
N ARG A 12 2.30 -3.57 4.78
CA ARG A 12 3.20 -3.41 5.92
C ARG A 12 3.42 -1.95 6.20
N PHE A 13 3.07 -1.53 7.41
CA PHE A 13 3.29 -0.19 7.91
C PHE A 13 4.55 -0.19 8.77
N GLN A 14 5.49 0.68 8.43
CA GLN A 14 6.69 0.92 9.22
C GLN A 14 6.71 2.36 9.65
N LEU A 15 6.80 2.59 10.97
CA LEU A 15 6.98 3.94 11.50
C LEU A 15 8.36 4.41 11.08
N ALA A 16 8.41 5.42 10.21
CA ALA A 16 9.65 5.97 9.70
C ALA A 16 10.18 7.05 10.64
N ASP A 17 9.28 7.89 11.16
CA ASP A 17 9.65 8.98 12.06
C ASP A 17 8.44 9.47 12.89
N ILE A 18 8.71 10.22 13.95
CA ILE A 18 7.72 10.95 14.75
C ILE A 18 8.21 12.38 14.93
N GLU A 19 7.43 13.35 14.44
CA GLU A 19 7.69 14.77 14.66
C GLU A 19 7.55 15.09 16.15
N MET A 20 8.62 15.57 16.80
CA MET A 20 8.67 15.73 18.26
C MET A 20 7.65 16.75 18.80
N ASP A 21 7.41 17.84 18.06
CA ASP A 21 6.58 18.95 18.54
C ASP A 21 5.08 18.69 18.36
N SER A 22 4.71 18.06 17.24
CA SER A 22 3.31 17.81 16.88
C SER A 22 2.84 16.40 17.24
N GLY A 23 3.78 15.47 17.49
CA GLY A 23 3.52 14.04 17.63
C GLY A 23 3.11 13.36 16.31
N ARG A 24 3.24 14.06 15.16
CA ARG A 24 2.85 13.53 13.86
C ARG A 24 3.73 12.34 13.48
N LYS A 25 3.09 11.25 13.08
CA LYS A 25 3.76 10.02 12.67
C LYS A 25 3.95 10.00 11.16
N TYR A 26 5.17 9.73 10.71
CA TYR A 26 5.48 9.46 9.32
C TYR A 26 5.56 7.96 9.12
N TRP A 27 4.71 7.43 8.26
CA TRP A 27 4.63 6.00 7.98
C TRP A 27 5.18 5.71 6.60
N ARG A 28 5.88 4.60 6.46
CA ARG A 28 6.18 3.98 5.18
C ARG A 28 5.28 2.78 5.00
N VAL A 29 4.59 2.72 3.87
CA VAL A 29 3.67 1.63 3.54
C VAL A 29 4.28 0.80 2.42
N LYS A 30 4.58 -0.46 2.69
CA LYS A 30 4.93 -1.43 1.65
C LYS A 30 3.69 -2.22 1.27
N VAL A 31 3.37 -2.27 -0.02
CA VAL A 31 2.29 -3.10 -0.59
C VAL A 31 2.93 -4.21 -1.40
N THR A 32 2.55 -5.46 -1.12
CA THR A 32 2.91 -6.62 -1.93
C THR A 32 1.64 -7.21 -2.54
N HIS A 33 1.52 -7.19 -3.87
CA HIS A 33 0.48 -7.89 -4.62
C HIS A 33 0.86 -9.37 -4.69
N VAL A 34 0.11 -10.21 -3.96
CA VAL A 34 0.48 -11.61 -3.73
C VAL A 34 0.48 -12.43 -5.03
N GLN A 35 -0.45 -12.16 -5.94
CA GLN A 35 -0.65 -12.92 -7.17
C GLN A 35 0.40 -12.64 -8.24
N GLU A 36 1.06 -11.48 -8.21
CA GLU A 36 2.04 -11.06 -9.21
C GLU A 36 3.43 -10.87 -8.62
N GLU A 37 3.59 -11.11 -7.30
CA GLU A 37 4.81 -10.84 -6.54
C GLU A 37 5.34 -9.40 -6.74
N LYS A 38 4.44 -8.48 -7.11
CA LYS A 38 4.78 -7.07 -7.34
C LYS A 38 4.80 -6.34 -6.01
N GLU A 39 5.87 -5.60 -5.76
CA GLU A 39 6.02 -4.81 -4.55
C GLU A 39 6.16 -3.32 -4.87
N ALA A 40 5.57 -2.48 -4.03
CA ALA A 40 5.69 -1.04 -4.09
C ALA A 40 5.78 -0.45 -2.67
N VAL A 41 6.45 0.70 -2.55
CA VAL A 41 6.67 1.39 -1.27
C VAL A 41 6.21 2.83 -1.40
N PHE A 42 5.45 3.30 -0.41
CA PHE A 42 4.80 4.60 -0.37
C PHE A 42 5.10 5.32 0.95
N ASP A 43 5.01 6.64 0.94
CA ASP A 43 5.17 7.54 2.08
C ASP A 43 3.84 7.90 2.76
N SER A 44 2.72 7.44 2.20
CA SER A 44 1.37 7.67 2.71
C SER A 44 0.47 6.45 2.48
N VAL A 45 -0.62 6.39 3.25
CA VAL A 45 -1.65 5.35 3.07
C VAL A 45 -2.45 5.63 1.81
N GLU A 46 -2.71 6.91 1.55
CA GLU A 46 -3.46 7.40 0.40
C GLU A 46 -2.82 6.93 -0.91
N SER A 47 -1.53 7.17 -1.11
CA SER A 47 -0.82 6.72 -2.33
C SER A 47 -0.75 5.19 -2.45
N ALA A 48 -0.64 4.48 -1.31
CA ALA A 48 -0.71 3.02 -1.32
C ALA A 48 -2.09 2.49 -1.76
N MET A 49 -3.16 3.18 -1.38
CA MET A 49 -4.53 2.83 -1.78
C MET A 49 -4.80 3.19 -3.24
N GLU A 50 -4.27 4.29 -3.76
CA GLU A 50 -4.34 4.62 -5.19
C GLU A 50 -3.73 3.51 -6.04
N PHE A 51 -2.55 3.03 -5.66
CA PHE A 51 -1.92 1.88 -6.32
C PHE A 51 -2.80 0.61 -6.30
N ILE A 52 -3.48 0.33 -5.18
CA ILE A 52 -4.40 -0.81 -5.09
C ILE A 52 -5.59 -0.61 -6.04
N LYS A 53 -6.18 0.60 -6.09
CA LYS A 53 -7.28 0.94 -6.99
C LYS A 53 -6.92 0.77 -8.46
N GLU A 54 -5.72 1.15 -8.85
CA GLU A 54 -5.20 0.92 -10.20
C GLU A 54 -5.17 -0.58 -10.54
N ILE A 55 -4.71 -1.42 -9.60
CA ILE A 55 -4.63 -2.87 -9.82
C ILE A 55 -6.02 -3.51 -9.87
N VAL A 56 -6.97 -3.09 -9.03
CA VAL A 56 -8.34 -3.64 -9.01
C VAL A 56 -9.25 -3.05 -10.10
N GLY A 57 -8.81 -1.98 -10.78
CA GLY A 57 -9.60 -1.30 -11.81
C GLY A 57 -10.67 -0.36 -11.27
N GLU A 58 -10.45 0.23 -10.08
CA GLU A 58 -11.34 1.22 -9.44
C GLU A 58 -10.81 2.68 -9.57
N SER A 59 -9.97 2.94 -10.58
CA SER A 59 -9.31 4.25 -10.81
C SER A 59 -10.19 5.22 -11.57
#